data_AF-A0A348Z293-F1
#
_entry.id   AF-A0A348Z293-F1
#
_cell.length_a   1.000
_cell.length_b   1.000
_cell.length_c   1.000
_cell.angle_alpha   90.00
_cell.angle_beta   90.00
_cell.angle_gamma   90.00
#
_symmetry.space_group_name_H-M   'P 1'
#
loop_
_entity.id
_entity.type
_entity.pdbx_description
1 polymer ?
#
loop_
_entity_poly.entity_id
_entity_poly.type
_entity_poly.pdbx_seq_one_letter_code
_entity_poly.pdbx_strand_id
1 'polypeptide(L)'
;FDDYFYPSKSFNDDTSYSKYGNGINKDDWRRANVNALIQKVYTKINSIDSSVSFGVSPRGIWKNASSDPAGSATHGGQSYYDIYCDSVAWIKNGWVDYINPQIYWSFENSAAPYGTLVDWWAKQVKGTNVKLYIGHDVSKTEVANQIEKQVNYSRANSEVDGNIYFRAKFISENSTLQSKLKQLNKVTHKQLKGLNRYETSVKVSKEGWSSANTVLLVNGYANADGLVATPLASAYGAPILLSSADTLPESTKTELKRLNPSKVILIGGKTVLSDSLKKQLQEIKPDLEVNRIGGDTRFDTSLLVAKKLDTIVDANKSYVCYGFGEADALSIAAKAGEDKSPIILAKKDAIPKG
;
A
#
# COMPACT_ATOMS: atom_id res chain seq x y z
N PHE A 1 6.17 -3.33 -15.72
CA PHE A 1 7.06 -4.47 -16.03
C PHE A 1 8.46 -4.20 -15.50
N ASP A 2 9.29 -5.23 -15.33
CA ASP A 2 10.70 -5.09 -14.96
C ASP A 2 11.61 -5.12 -16.22
N ASP A 3 12.82 -5.66 -16.12
CA ASP A 3 13.87 -5.54 -17.15
C ASP A 3 13.98 -6.74 -18.10
N TYR A 4 13.10 -7.74 -17.98
CA TYR A 4 13.12 -8.92 -18.85
C TYR A 4 12.34 -8.69 -20.16
N PHE A 5 13.06 -8.71 -21.27
CA PHE A 5 12.51 -8.64 -22.63
C PHE A 5 12.99 -9.85 -23.44
N TYR A 6 13.80 -9.65 -24.48
CA TYR A 6 14.49 -10.77 -25.10
C TYR A 6 15.57 -11.31 -24.17
N PRO A 7 15.77 -12.65 -24.12
CA PRO A 7 16.71 -13.25 -23.18
C PRO A 7 18.18 -13.03 -23.58
N SER A 8 18.45 -12.84 -24.86
CA SER A 8 19.79 -12.53 -25.38
C SER A 8 19.71 -12.03 -26.83
N LYS A 9 20.88 -11.70 -27.40
CA LYS A 9 21.01 -11.38 -28.83
C LYS A 9 20.61 -12.56 -29.74
N SER A 10 20.90 -13.78 -29.31
CA SER A 10 20.49 -14.99 -29.99
C SER A 10 19.11 -15.42 -29.48
N PHE A 11 18.15 -15.47 -30.40
CA PHE A 11 16.79 -15.91 -30.12
C PHE A 11 16.21 -16.53 -31.39
N ASN A 12 15.57 -17.69 -31.26
CA ASN A 12 15.07 -18.45 -32.41
C ASN A 12 13.72 -17.88 -32.87
N ASP A 13 13.77 -16.78 -33.61
CA ASP A 13 12.61 -16.07 -34.16
C ASP A 13 12.67 -15.88 -35.68
N ASP A 14 13.49 -16.66 -36.40
CA ASP A 14 13.66 -16.54 -37.86
C ASP A 14 12.35 -16.74 -38.62
N THR A 15 11.52 -17.68 -38.18
CA THR A 15 10.19 -17.91 -38.79
C THR A 15 9.28 -16.69 -38.59
N SER A 16 9.29 -16.11 -37.39
CA SER A 16 8.50 -14.91 -37.08
C SER A 16 9.02 -13.69 -37.83
N TYR A 17 10.34 -13.50 -37.90
CA TYR A 17 10.96 -12.41 -38.65
C TYR A 17 10.70 -12.53 -40.15
N SER A 18 10.80 -13.73 -40.73
CA SER A 18 10.49 -13.94 -42.16
C SER A 18 9.04 -13.57 -42.49
N LYS A 19 8.11 -13.81 -41.56
CA LYS A 19 6.69 -13.54 -41.75
C LYS A 19 6.29 -12.09 -41.47
N TYR A 20 6.88 -11.45 -40.47
CA TYR A 20 6.43 -10.15 -39.95
C TYR A 20 7.49 -9.05 -39.97
N GLY A 21 8.72 -9.37 -40.40
CA GLY A 21 9.87 -8.46 -40.40
C GLY A 21 9.78 -7.36 -41.44
N ASN A 22 9.08 -7.59 -42.55
CA ASN A 22 8.83 -6.59 -43.60
C ASN A 22 10.11 -5.86 -44.09
N GLY A 23 11.26 -6.55 -44.10
CA GLY A 23 12.52 -6.04 -44.63
C GLY A 23 13.30 -5.07 -43.74
N ILE A 24 12.81 -4.70 -42.55
CA ILE A 24 13.61 -3.88 -41.61
C ILE A 24 14.71 -4.74 -40.97
N ASN A 25 15.79 -4.11 -40.52
CA ASN A 25 16.87 -4.82 -39.82
C ASN A 25 16.31 -5.65 -38.65
N LYS A 26 16.80 -6.88 -38.48
CA LYS A 26 16.25 -7.82 -37.49
C LYS A 26 16.30 -7.30 -36.05
N ASP A 27 17.34 -6.57 -35.68
CA ASP A 27 17.45 -6.00 -34.33
C ASP A 27 16.50 -4.81 -34.15
N ASP A 28 16.29 -4.00 -35.19
CA ASP A 28 15.27 -2.95 -35.19
C ASP A 28 13.86 -3.54 -35.11
N TRP A 29 13.61 -4.66 -35.81
CA TRP A 29 12.36 -5.39 -35.72
C TRP A 29 12.10 -5.92 -34.31
N ARG A 30 13.11 -6.47 -33.64
CA ARG A 30 12.99 -6.94 -32.25
C ARG A 30 12.68 -5.78 -31.30
N ARG A 31 13.34 -4.63 -31.46
CA ARG A 31 13.00 -3.40 -30.70
C ARG A 31 11.58 -2.93 -30.98
N ALA A 32 11.17 -2.92 -32.26
CA ALA A 32 9.81 -2.54 -32.66
C ALA A 32 8.74 -3.47 -32.05
N ASN A 33 9.01 -4.77 -31.92
CA ASN A 33 8.11 -5.70 -31.25
C ASN A 33 7.95 -5.37 -29.77
N VAL A 34 9.04 -5.08 -29.06
CA VAL A 34 8.99 -4.67 -27.65
C VAL A 34 8.24 -3.33 -27.51
N ASN A 35 8.54 -2.35 -28.36
CA ASN A 35 7.86 -1.05 -28.38
C ASN A 35 6.35 -1.21 -28.58
N ALA A 36 5.95 -2.06 -29.53
CA ALA A 36 4.54 -2.35 -29.80
C ALA A 36 3.83 -3.00 -28.61
N LEU A 37 4.51 -3.88 -27.85
CA LEU A 37 3.97 -4.44 -26.60
C LEU A 37 3.72 -3.34 -25.57
N ILE A 38 4.72 -2.52 -25.28
CA ILE A 38 4.63 -1.43 -24.29
C ILE A 38 3.51 -0.46 -24.66
N GLN A 39 3.48 0.00 -25.91
CA GLN A 39 2.44 0.90 -26.42
C GLN A 39 1.03 0.30 -26.30
N LYS A 40 0.85 -0.97 -26.69
CA LYS A 40 -0.45 -1.64 -26.63
C LYS A 40 -0.95 -1.80 -25.19
N VAL A 41 -0.07 -2.16 -24.26
CA VAL A 41 -0.42 -2.28 -22.84
C VAL A 41 -0.82 -0.91 -22.27
N TYR A 42 -0.01 0.12 -22.51
CA TYR A 42 -0.31 1.49 -22.08
C TYR A 42 -1.66 1.99 -22.61
N THR A 43 -1.89 1.83 -23.91
CA THR A 43 -3.14 2.25 -24.56
C THR A 43 -4.33 1.49 -23.99
N LYS A 44 -4.18 0.18 -23.74
CA LYS A 44 -5.26 -0.65 -23.22
C LYS A 44 -5.64 -0.29 -21.79
N ILE A 45 -4.66 -0.05 -20.92
CA ILE A 45 -4.89 0.41 -19.54
C ILE A 45 -5.66 1.72 -19.55
N ASN A 46 -5.17 2.73 -20.28
CA ASN A 46 -5.82 4.03 -20.38
C ASN A 46 -7.24 3.99 -20.96
N SER A 47 -7.51 3.04 -21.87
CA SER A 47 -8.87 2.86 -22.41
C SER A 47 -9.89 2.28 -21.41
N ILE A 48 -9.41 1.66 -20.32
CA ILE A 48 -10.24 1.04 -19.28
C ILE A 48 -10.32 1.96 -18.06
N ASP A 49 -9.17 2.40 -17.56
CA ASP A 49 -9.04 3.25 -16.38
C ASP A 49 -7.75 4.07 -16.46
N SER A 50 -7.88 5.33 -16.84
CA SER A 50 -6.75 6.27 -16.95
C SER A 50 -6.20 6.73 -15.60
N SER A 51 -6.79 6.32 -14.47
CA SER A 51 -6.22 6.56 -13.14
C SER A 51 -5.13 5.55 -12.78
N VAL A 52 -5.08 4.40 -13.47
CA VAL A 52 -4.06 3.36 -13.26
C VAL A 52 -2.79 3.72 -14.01
N SER A 53 -1.70 3.97 -13.28
CA SER A 53 -0.39 4.23 -13.88
C SER A 53 0.27 2.96 -14.41
N PHE A 54 0.88 3.05 -15.59
CA PHE A 54 1.71 2.02 -16.19
C PHE A 54 3.18 2.46 -16.26
N GLY A 55 4.09 1.60 -15.80
CA GLY A 55 5.51 1.89 -15.93
C GLY A 55 6.38 0.65 -16.03
N VAL A 56 7.63 0.91 -16.40
CA VAL A 56 8.62 -0.13 -16.73
C VAL A 56 9.94 0.15 -16.04
N SER A 57 10.59 -0.90 -15.53
CA SER A 57 11.89 -0.82 -14.88
C SER A 57 12.99 -1.44 -15.74
N PRO A 58 13.56 -0.73 -16.72
CA PRO A 58 14.63 -1.26 -17.57
C PRO A 58 15.97 -1.35 -16.83
N ARG A 59 16.96 -2.04 -17.42
CA ARG A 59 18.35 -1.98 -16.95
C ARG A 59 18.84 -0.53 -16.91
N GLY A 60 19.72 -0.21 -15.96
CA GLY A 60 20.21 1.15 -15.77
C GLY A 60 21.03 1.73 -16.94
N ILE A 61 21.56 0.92 -17.86
CA ILE A 61 22.25 1.38 -19.07
C ILE A 61 21.38 1.09 -20.30
N TRP A 62 20.99 2.15 -21.02
CA TRP A 62 20.33 2.05 -22.33
C TRP A 62 21.35 1.76 -23.43
N LYS A 63 22.29 2.68 -23.63
CA LYS A 63 23.44 2.59 -24.52
C LYS A 63 24.66 3.20 -23.82
N ASN A 64 25.84 2.72 -24.16
CA ASN A 64 27.10 3.37 -23.81
C ASN A 64 27.44 4.43 -24.87
N ALA A 65 28.02 5.55 -24.44
CA ALA A 65 28.46 6.64 -25.32
C ALA A 65 29.46 6.17 -26.41
N SER A 66 30.22 5.11 -26.12
CA SER A 66 31.15 4.48 -27.08
C SER A 66 30.45 3.70 -28.19
N SER A 67 29.21 3.23 -27.95
CA SER A 67 28.39 2.54 -28.97
C SER A 67 27.49 3.52 -29.72
N ASP A 68 27.04 4.58 -29.06
CA ASP A 68 26.18 5.63 -29.63
C ASP A 68 26.38 6.92 -28.82
N PRO A 69 26.69 8.08 -29.44
CA PRO A 69 26.89 9.34 -28.73
C PRO A 69 25.71 9.80 -27.86
N ALA A 70 24.49 9.32 -28.12
CA ALA A 70 23.32 9.59 -27.26
C ALA A 70 23.33 8.79 -25.94
N GLY A 71 24.19 7.78 -25.82
CA GLY A 71 24.32 6.92 -24.65
C GLY A 71 24.95 7.60 -23.43
N SER A 72 24.94 6.90 -22.30
CA SER A 72 25.57 7.34 -21.06
C SER A 72 27.09 7.13 -21.09
N ALA A 73 27.84 7.94 -20.34
CA ALA A 73 29.28 7.77 -20.15
C ALA A 73 29.57 6.56 -19.24
N THR A 74 29.29 5.37 -19.77
CA THR A 74 29.35 4.06 -19.12
C THR A 74 29.96 3.03 -20.07
N HIS A 75 30.28 1.85 -19.56
CA HIS A 75 30.83 0.74 -20.36
C HIS A 75 30.32 -0.64 -19.93
N GLY A 76 29.09 -0.70 -19.42
CA GLY A 76 28.41 -1.94 -19.01
C GLY A 76 27.49 -2.53 -20.11
N GLY A 77 26.70 -3.55 -19.75
CA GLY A 77 25.72 -4.17 -20.65
C GLY A 77 24.61 -3.18 -21.04
N GLN A 78 24.18 -3.23 -22.30
CA GLN A 78 23.33 -2.20 -22.93
C GLN A 78 21.96 -2.77 -23.24
N SER A 79 20.91 -2.29 -22.58
CA SER A 79 19.56 -2.82 -22.78
C SER A 79 19.06 -2.70 -24.22
N TYR A 80 19.46 -1.64 -24.94
CA TYR A 80 19.09 -1.42 -26.34
C TYR A 80 19.58 -2.52 -27.30
N TYR A 81 20.80 -3.03 -27.05
CA TYR A 81 21.47 -4.01 -27.92
C TYR A 81 21.35 -5.44 -27.40
N ASP A 82 21.40 -5.64 -26.09
CA ASP A 82 21.52 -6.99 -25.51
C ASP A 82 20.18 -7.69 -25.36
N ILE A 83 19.12 -6.91 -25.14
CA ILE A 83 17.75 -7.42 -24.88
C ILE A 83 16.67 -6.65 -25.66
N TYR A 84 17.07 -5.84 -26.64
CA TYR A 84 16.19 -5.06 -27.54
C TYR A 84 15.18 -4.17 -26.81
N CYS A 85 15.60 -3.61 -25.67
CA CYS A 85 14.80 -2.72 -24.83
C CYS A 85 15.13 -1.26 -25.14
N ASP A 86 14.28 -0.60 -25.92
CA ASP A 86 14.44 0.81 -26.31
C ASP A 86 13.63 1.75 -25.42
N SER A 87 14.03 1.81 -24.15
CA SER A 87 13.35 2.57 -23.10
C SER A 87 13.29 4.08 -23.35
N VAL A 88 14.25 4.66 -24.08
CA VAL A 88 14.21 6.07 -24.47
C VAL A 88 13.05 6.35 -25.43
N ALA A 89 12.77 5.43 -26.38
CA ALA A 89 11.62 5.58 -27.27
C ALA A 89 10.30 5.63 -26.48
N TRP A 90 10.16 4.81 -25.42
CA TRP A 90 8.95 4.80 -24.60
C TRP A 90 8.73 6.14 -23.87
N ILE A 91 9.82 6.73 -23.37
CA ILE A 91 9.79 8.05 -22.73
C ILE A 91 9.38 9.13 -23.75
N LYS A 92 10.06 9.19 -24.90
CA LYS A 92 9.82 10.24 -25.90
C LYS A 92 8.43 10.18 -26.53
N ASN A 93 7.85 9.00 -26.63
CA ASN A 93 6.51 8.83 -27.17
C ASN A 93 5.40 8.80 -26.10
N GLY A 94 5.74 8.91 -24.80
CA GLY A 94 4.75 8.86 -23.72
C GLY A 94 4.01 7.52 -23.61
N TRP A 95 4.69 6.40 -23.85
CA TRP A 95 4.10 5.05 -23.77
C TRP A 95 4.22 4.41 -22.37
N VAL A 96 4.59 5.21 -21.38
CA VAL A 96 4.65 4.87 -19.96
C VAL A 96 4.34 6.13 -19.16
N ASP A 97 3.68 5.99 -18.01
CA ASP A 97 3.51 7.09 -17.04
C ASP A 97 4.75 7.29 -16.18
N TYR A 98 5.54 6.22 -15.98
CA TYR A 98 6.80 6.27 -15.27
C TYR A 98 7.85 5.28 -15.79
N ILE A 99 9.11 5.63 -15.59
CA ILE A 99 10.28 4.78 -15.86
C ILE A 99 11.12 4.58 -14.60
N ASN A 100 11.63 3.36 -14.38
CA ASN A 100 12.45 3.00 -13.22
C ASN A 100 13.78 2.33 -13.63
N PRO A 101 14.78 3.07 -14.14
CA PRO A 101 16.08 2.48 -14.44
C PRO A 101 16.72 1.83 -13.21
N GLN A 102 17.18 0.59 -13.38
CA GLN A 102 17.86 -0.19 -12.36
C GLN A 102 19.32 0.26 -12.20
N ILE A 103 19.56 1.32 -11.43
CA ILE A 103 20.90 1.88 -11.16
C ILE A 103 21.49 1.19 -9.92
N TYR A 104 21.86 -0.08 -10.09
CA TYR A 104 22.25 -0.99 -9.00
C TYR A 104 23.75 -0.94 -8.66
N TRP A 105 24.35 0.24 -8.77
CA TRP A 105 25.79 0.46 -8.61
C TRP A 105 26.06 1.62 -7.66
N SER A 106 27.27 1.67 -7.09
CA SER A 106 27.72 2.78 -6.26
C SER A 106 28.16 3.99 -7.10
N PHE A 107 28.46 5.12 -6.46
CA PHE A 107 29.05 6.28 -7.14
C PHE A 107 30.43 5.97 -7.72
N GLU A 108 31.19 5.09 -7.07
CA GLU A 108 32.56 4.76 -7.40
C GLU A 108 32.68 3.61 -8.42
N ASN A 109 31.55 3.05 -8.88
CA ASN A 109 31.59 1.97 -9.87
C ASN A 109 32.16 2.49 -11.19
N SER A 110 33.25 1.87 -11.68
CA SER A 110 33.93 2.33 -12.89
C SER A 110 33.09 2.17 -14.16
N ALA A 111 32.29 1.11 -14.25
CA ALA A 111 31.50 0.78 -15.43
C ALA A 111 30.17 1.51 -15.55
N ALA A 112 29.55 1.77 -14.41
CA ALA A 112 28.21 2.31 -14.30
C ALA A 112 28.11 3.24 -13.07
N PRO A 113 28.83 4.37 -13.03
CA PRO A 113 28.79 5.27 -11.88
C PRO A 113 27.36 5.76 -11.62
N TYR A 114 26.87 5.63 -10.39
CA TYR A 114 25.49 6.00 -10.02
C TYR A 114 25.11 7.42 -10.46
N GLY A 115 25.93 8.42 -10.13
CA GLY A 115 25.65 9.83 -10.45
C GLY A 115 25.53 10.08 -11.95
N THR A 116 26.44 9.49 -12.74
CA THR A 116 26.41 9.57 -14.21
C THR A 116 25.11 9.04 -14.78
N LEU A 117 24.63 7.91 -14.27
CA LEU A 117 23.38 7.31 -14.75
C LEU A 117 22.16 8.11 -14.31
N VAL A 118 22.10 8.59 -13.07
CA VAL A 118 20.98 9.45 -12.60
C VAL A 118 20.87 10.70 -13.47
N ASP A 119 21.98 11.40 -13.70
CA ASP A 119 21.98 12.63 -14.50
C ASP A 119 21.62 12.36 -15.96
N TRP A 120 22.05 11.22 -16.51
CA TRP A 120 21.71 10.84 -17.87
C TRP A 120 20.22 10.51 -18.01
N TRP A 121 19.63 9.77 -17.07
CA TRP A 121 18.20 9.43 -17.09
C TRP A 121 17.31 10.65 -16.87
N ALA A 122 17.69 11.56 -15.98
CA ALA A 122 17.01 12.83 -15.79
C ALA A 122 16.90 13.64 -17.10
N LYS A 123 17.97 13.65 -17.91
CA LYS A 123 17.95 14.28 -19.23
C LYS A 123 16.98 13.61 -20.21
N GLN A 124 16.73 12.31 -20.08
CA GLN A 124 15.82 11.59 -20.98
C GLN A 124 14.35 11.97 -20.73
N VAL A 125 13.96 12.12 -19.46
CA VAL A 125 12.58 12.47 -19.07
C VAL A 125 12.30 13.97 -19.13
N LYS A 126 13.33 14.83 -19.12
CA LYS A 126 13.18 16.28 -19.18
C LYS A 126 12.29 16.71 -20.36
N GLY A 127 11.26 17.50 -20.06
CA GLY A 127 10.28 17.99 -21.03
C GLY A 127 9.22 16.97 -21.45
N THR A 128 9.14 15.82 -20.77
CA THR A 128 8.07 14.83 -20.92
C THR A 128 7.20 14.79 -19.66
N ASN A 129 6.05 14.11 -19.72
CA ASN A 129 5.21 13.85 -18.55
C ASN A 129 5.56 12.52 -17.84
N VAL A 130 6.65 11.87 -18.26
CA VAL A 130 7.05 10.56 -17.72
C VAL A 130 7.82 10.76 -16.42
N LYS A 131 7.30 10.19 -15.33
CA LYS A 131 7.96 10.25 -14.02
C LYS A 131 9.21 9.38 -13.98
N LEU A 132 10.26 9.85 -13.32
CA LEU A 132 11.50 9.10 -13.14
C LEU A 132 11.65 8.62 -11.70
N TYR A 133 11.71 7.30 -11.53
CA TYR A 133 12.06 6.67 -10.27
C TYR A 133 13.44 6.01 -10.37
N ILE A 134 14.31 6.18 -9.37
CA ILE A 134 15.63 5.54 -9.39
C ILE A 134 15.59 4.19 -8.67
N GLY A 135 15.99 3.12 -9.36
CA GLY A 135 16.03 1.78 -8.80
C GLY A 135 17.35 1.52 -8.06
N HIS A 136 17.27 1.08 -6.80
CA HIS A 136 18.41 0.68 -5.97
C HIS A 136 18.38 -0.80 -5.63
N ASP A 137 19.48 -1.51 -5.83
CA ASP A 137 19.63 -2.88 -5.30
C ASP A 137 20.26 -2.83 -3.91
N VAL A 138 19.40 -2.80 -2.89
CA VAL A 138 19.81 -2.72 -1.49
C VAL A 138 20.26 -4.07 -0.91
N SER A 139 20.30 -5.13 -1.73
CA SER A 139 20.97 -6.38 -1.36
C SER A 139 22.49 -6.25 -1.41
N LYS A 140 23.01 -5.33 -2.23
CA LYS A 140 24.44 -5.05 -2.36
C LYS A 140 24.93 -4.16 -1.23
N THR A 141 25.95 -4.61 -0.53
CA THR A 141 26.52 -3.90 0.64
C THR A 141 26.96 -2.49 0.29
N GLU A 142 27.61 -2.29 -0.85
CA GLU A 142 28.10 -0.99 -1.31
C GLU A 142 26.96 0.01 -1.59
N VAL A 143 25.82 -0.48 -2.10
CA VAL A 143 24.62 0.35 -2.33
C VAL A 143 23.91 0.63 -1.01
N ALA A 144 23.68 -0.39 -0.18
CA ALA A 144 23.02 -0.25 1.12
C ALA A 144 23.78 0.70 2.06
N ASN A 145 25.12 0.67 2.03
CA ASN A 145 25.95 1.57 2.81
C ASN A 145 25.80 3.03 2.37
N GLN A 146 25.64 3.27 1.06
CA GLN A 146 25.55 4.60 0.47
C GLN A 146 24.11 5.08 0.23
N ILE A 147 23.09 4.36 0.70
CA ILE A 147 21.70 4.63 0.32
C ILE A 147 21.25 6.06 0.65
N GLU A 148 21.72 6.65 1.75
CA GLU A 148 21.42 8.03 2.11
C GLU A 148 22.01 9.04 1.12
N LYS A 149 23.27 8.82 0.72
CA LYS A 149 23.95 9.64 -0.29
C LYS A 149 23.26 9.51 -1.66
N GLN A 150 22.91 8.28 -2.07
CA GLN A 150 22.23 8.03 -3.34
C GLN A 150 20.85 8.68 -3.41
N VAL A 151 20.03 8.50 -2.36
CA VAL A 151 18.68 9.09 -2.31
C VAL A 151 18.75 10.61 -2.27
N ASN A 152 19.64 11.19 -1.46
CA ASN A 152 19.79 12.65 -1.43
C ASN A 152 20.28 13.23 -2.76
N TYR A 153 21.20 12.55 -3.45
CA TYR A 153 21.64 12.95 -4.79
C TYR A 153 20.50 12.91 -5.79
N SER A 154 19.71 11.82 -5.79
CA SER A 154 18.54 11.70 -6.67
C SER A 154 17.53 12.82 -6.44
N ARG A 155 17.22 13.14 -5.18
CA ARG A 155 16.27 14.19 -4.77
C ARG A 155 16.73 15.61 -5.09
N ALA A 156 18.03 15.83 -5.24
CA ALA A 156 18.56 17.12 -5.63
C ALA A 156 18.28 17.43 -7.12
N ASN A 157 17.94 16.41 -7.91
CA ASN A 157 17.55 16.56 -9.31
C ASN A 157 16.02 16.70 -9.41
N SER A 158 15.54 17.83 -9.93
CA SER A 158 14.10 18.13 -10.03
C SER A 158 13.34 17.21 -10.99
N GLU A 159 14.05 16.51 -11.87
CA GLU A 159 13.46 15.54 -12.82
C GLU A 159 13.30 14.15 -12.20
N VAL A 160 13.70 13.93 -10.94
CA VAL A 160 13.55 12.64 -10.25
C VAL A 160 12.39 12.69 -9.26
N ASP A 161 11.37 11.89 -9.49
CA ASP A 161 10.13 11.83 -8.72
C ASP A 161 10.20 10.90 -7.50
N GLY A 162 11.21 10.03 -7.41
CA GLY A 162 11.35 9.13 -6.28
C GLY A 162 12.35 8.00 -6.48
N ASN A 163 12.26 7.01 -5.59
CA ASN A 163 13.23 5.92 -5.48
C ASN A 163 12.50 4.59 -5.23
N ILE A 164 12.95 3.51 -5.86
CA ILE A 164 12.41 2.15 -5.73
C ILE A 164 13.52 1.22 -5.26
N TYR A 165 13.26 0.41 -4.23
CA TYR A 165 14.26 -0.45 -3.59
C TYR A 165 14.01 -1.92 -3.92
N PHE A 166 14.96 -2.55 -4.61
CA PHE A 166 15.02 -3.99 -4.80
C PHE A 166 15.77 -4.62 -3.61
N ARG A 167 15.10 -5.34 -2.70
CA ARG A 167 13.65 -5.59 -2.60
C ARG A 167 13.24 -5.55 -1.13
N ALA A 168 11.93 -5.54 -0.88
CA ALA A 168 11.35 -5.39 0.47
C ALA A 168 11.99 -6.29 1.54
N LYS A 169 12.30 -7.56 1.21
CA LYS A 169 12.98 -8.50 2.12
C LYS A 169 14.28 -7.94 2.70
N PHE A 170 15.12 -7.31 1.89
CA PHE A 170 16.42 -6.79 2.34
C PHE A 170 16.27 -5.56 3.24
N ILE A 171 15.15 -4.83 3.13
CA ILE A 171 14.80 -3.77 4.08
C ILE A 171 14.29 -4.39 5.39
N SER A 172 13.35 -5.35 5.32
CA SER A 172 12.77 -5.95 6.53
C SER A 172 13.79 -6.67 7.41
N GLU A 173 14.86 -7.21 6.80
CA GLU A 173 15.89 -7.99 7.49
C GLU A 173 17.11 -7.16 7.92
N ASN A 174 17.16 -5.86 7.59
CA ASN A 174 18.30 -4.99 7.89
C ASN A 174 17.85 -3.76 8.71
N SER A 175 18.05 -3.83 10.03
CA SER A 175 17.67 -2.75 10.96
C SER A 175 18.42 -1.43 10.71
N THR A 176 19.68 -1.50 10.29
CA THR A 176 20.47 -0.32 9.91
C THR A 176 19.88 0.38 8.69
N LEU A 177 19.52 -0.39 7.65
CA LEU A 177 18.88 0.15 6.45
C LEU A 177 17.50 0.75 6.77
N GLN A 178 16.71 0.11 7.64
CA GLN A 178 15.44 0.68 8.10
C GLN A 178 15.63 2.04 8.79
N SER A 179 16.63 2.15 9.67
CA SER A 179 16.92 3.41 10.36
C SER A 179 17.32 4.51 9.37
N LYS A 180 18.19 4.20 8.40
CA LYS A 180 18.58 5.14 7.33
C LYS A 180 17.38 5.60 6.50
N LEU A 181 16.53 4.68 6.03
CA LEU A 181 15.34 5.02 5.25
C LEU A 181 14.31 5.83 6.05
N LYS A 182 14.13 5.53 7.35
CA LYS A 182 13.28 6.33 8.25
C LYS A 182 13.80 7.76 8.39
N GLN A 183 15.10 7.92 8.60
CA GLN A 183 15.75 9.23 8.72
C GLN A 183 15.60 10.04 7.42
N LEU A 184 15.84 9.43 6.26
CA LEU A 184 15.67 10.06 4.94
C LEU A 184 14.25 10.56 4.68
N ASN A 185 13.25 9.81 5.11
CA ASN A 185 11.85 10.13 4.81
C ASN A 185 11.20 11.02 5.88
N LYS A 186 11.94 11.37 6.94
CA LYS A 186 11.42 12.11 8.11
C LYS A 186 10.11 11.52 8.65
N VAL A 187 9.90 10.21 8.46
CA VAL A 187 8.66 9.54 8.91
C VAL A 187 8.76 9.40 10.42
N THR A 188 7.97 10.19 11.14
CA THR A 188 7.82 10.01 12.58
C THR A 188 7.02 8.72 12.81
N HIS A 189 7.68 7.68 13.27
CA HIS A 189 7.00 6.47 13.70
C HIS A 189 6.41 6.70 15.09
N LYS A 190 5.09 6.61 15.20
CA LYS A 190 4.40 6.57 16.48
C LYS A 190 3.86 5.17 16.72
N GLN A 191 4.46 4.49 17.69
CA GLN A 191 4.03 3.14 18.04
C GLN A 191 2.87 3.17 19.02
N LEU A 192 1.72 2.65 18.62
CA LEU A 192 0.56 2.45 19.48
C LEU A 192 0.42 0.95 19.77
N LYS A 193 1.19 0.45 20.74
CA LYS A 193 1.25 -0.97 21.13
C LYS A 193 1.22 -1.12 22.65
N GLY A 194 0.37 -2.01 23.15
CA GLY A 194 0.37 -2.48 24.53
C GLY A 194 0.94 -3.90 24.67
N LEU A 195 0.96 -4.45 25.89
CA LEU A 195 1.42 -5.84 26.12
C LEU A 195 0.46 -6.88 25.52
N ASN A 196 -0.81 -6.51 25.33
CA ASN A 196 -1.85 -7.34 24.75
C ASN A 196 -2.83 -6.47 23.90
N ARG A 197 -3.86 -7.10 23.35
CA ARG A 197 -4.87 -6.43 22.51
C ARG A 197 -5.65 -5.34 23.27
N TYR A 198 -5.96 -5.57 24.55
CA TYR A 198 -6.69 -4.62 25.38
C TYR A 198 -5.89 -3.34 25.59
N GLU A 199 -4.63 -3.48 26.03
CA GLU A 199 -3.74 -2.34 26.21
C GLU A 199 -3.42 -1.64 24.88
N THR A 200 -3.35 -2.37 23.77
CA THR A 200 -3.20 -1.76 22.44
C THR A 200 -4.40 -0.88 22.10
N SER A 201 -5.64 -1.35 22.33
CA SER A 201 -6.83 -0.51 22.15
C SER A 201 -6.82 0.74 23.05
N VAL A 202 -6.32 0.63 24.28
CA VAL A 202 -6.14 1.76 25.20
C VAL A 202 -5.09 2.75 24.68
N LYS A 203 -3.98 2.29 24.09
CA LYS A 203 -2.97 3.17 23.48
C LYS A 203 -3.53 3.94 22.28
N VAL A 204 -4.36 3.29 21.46
CA VAL A 204 -5.08 3.95 20.35
C VAL A 204 -6.10 4.97 20.89
N SER A 205 -6.85 4.62 21.93
CA SER A 205 -7.80 5.53 22.59
C SER A 205 -7.11 6.79 23.15
N LYS A 206 -5.99 6.63 23.86
CA LYS A 206 -5.22 7.77 24.38
C LYS A 206 -4.64 8.66 23.30
N GLU A 207 -4.40 8.12 22.11
CA GLU A 207 -3.91 8.89 20.98
C GLU A 207 -4.99 9.79 20.38
N GLY A 208 -6.17 9.24 20.13
CA GLY A 208 -7.24 9.98 19.45
C GLY A 208 -8.14 10.80 20.37
N TRP A 209 -8.19 10.48 21.67
CA TRP A 209 -9.21 10.99 22.58
C TRP A 209 -8.67 11.40 23.95
N SER A 210 -8.79 12.68 24.30
CA SER A 210 -8.61 13.16 25.69
C SER A 210 -9.82 12.82 26.58
N SER A 211 -11.01 12.82 26.00
CA SER A 211 -12.29 12.36 26.56
C SER A 211 -13.19 11.85 25.43
N ALA A 212 -14.26 11.11 25.75
CA ALA A 212 -15.22 10.67 24.75
C ALA A 212 -16.62 10.54 25.35
N ASN A 213 -17.64 11.12 24.71
CA ASN A 213 -19.03 10.99 25.16
C ASN A 213 -19.56 9.55 25.02
N THR A 214 -19.13 8.86 23.96
CA THR A 214 -19.52 7.48 23.65
C THR A 214 -18.26 6.63 23.48
N VAL A 215 -18.33 5.36 23.93
CA VAL A 215 -17.30 4.34 23.67
C VAL A 215 -17.98 3.10 23.11
N LEU A 216 -17.40 2.51 22.06
CA LEU A 216 -17.83 1.19 21.58
C LEU A 216 -16.99 0.13 22.29
N LEU A 217 -17.65 -0.89 22.84
CA LEU A 217 -17.00 -2.03 23.48
C LEU A 217 -17.24 -3.29 22.64
N VAL A 218 -16.17 -3.94 22.21
CA VAL A 218 -16.20 -5.18 21.42
C VAL A 218 -15.44 -6.29 22.15
N ASN A 219 -15.78 -7.55 21.89
CA ASN A 219 -15.00 -8.66 22.43
C ASN A 219 -13.69 -8.79 21.64
N GLY A 220 -12.56 -8.72 22.36
CA GLY A 220 -11.23 -8.79 21.78
C GLY A 220 -10.91 -10.11 21.07
N TYR A 221 -11.66 -11.20 21.30
CA TYR A 221 -11.47 -12.52 20.67
C TYR A 221 -12.59 -12.92 19.71
N ALA A 222 -13.68 -12.15 19.64
CA ALA A 222 -14.77 -12.39 18.69
C ALA A 222 -14.71 -11.35 17.56
N ASN A 223 -13.75 -11.54 16.65
CA ASN A 223 -13.34 -10.52 15.66
C ASN A 223 -14.50 -10.05 14.77
N ALA A 224 -15.45 -10.93 14.43
CA ALA A 224 -16.49 -10.66 13.45
C ALA A 224 -17.35 -9.42 13.78
N ASP A 225 -17.71 -9.23 15.06
CA ASP A 225 -18.52 -8.09 15.49
C ASP A 225 -17.69 -6.80 15.58
N GLY A 226 -16.39 -6.92 15.87
CA GLY A 226 -15.46 -5.79 15.88
C GLY A 226 -15.16 -5.24 14.47
N LEU A 227 -15.15 -6.11 13.45
CA LEU A 227 -14.84 -5.74 12.07
C LEU A 227 -15.82 -4.72 11.49
N VAL A 228 -17.08 -4.75 11.93
CA VAL A 228 -18.14 -3.87 11.43
C VAL A 228 -18.35 -2.62 12.30
N ALA A 229 -17.66 -2.51 13.43
CA ALA A 229 -17.87 -1.42 14.39
C ALA A 229 -17.25 -0.09 13.94
N THR A 230 -16.19 -0.11 13.10
CA THR A 230 -15.40 1.08 12.74
C THR A 230 -16.22 2.22 12.13
N PRO A 231 -17.13 2.01 11.16
CA PRO A 231 -17.98 3.07 10.64
C PRO A 231 -18.86 3.72 11.70
N LEU A 232 -19.45 2.92 12.59
CA LEU A 232 -20.29 3.42 13.68
C LEU A 232 -19.47 4.18 14.72
N ALA A 233 -18.28 3.68 15.07
CA ALA A 233 -17.34 4.39 15.95
C ALA A 233 -16.98 5.77 15.40
N SER A 234 -16.66 5.82 14.09
CA SER A 234 -16.35 7.06 13.37
C SER A 234 -17.53 8.05 13.40
N ALA A 235 -18.75 7.57 13.16
CA ALA A 235 -19.95 8.42 13.19
C ALA A 235 -20.21 9.05 14.56
N TYR A 236 -19.88 8.35 15.66
CA TYR A 236 -19.95 8.89 17.01
C TYR A 236 -18.70 9.69 17.44
N GLY A 237 -17.63 9.68 16.65
CA GLY A 237 -16.32 10.18 17.08
C GLY A 237 -15.82 9.45 18.34
N ALA A 238 -16.05 8.14 18.44
CA ALA A 238 -15.83 7.32 19.62
C ALA A 238 -14.64 6.37 19.45
N PRO A 239 -13.85 6.10 20.51
CA PRO A 239 -12.87 5.02 20.48
C PRO A 239 -13.57 3.66 20.58
N ILE A 240 -12.90 2.63 20.05
CA ILE A 240 -13.24 1.22 20.25
C ILE A 240 -12.31 0.66 21.34
N LEU A 241 -12.88 0.20 22.44
CA LEU A 241 -12.18 -0.54 23.48
C LEU A 241 -12.55 -2.02 23.45
N LEU A 242 -11.66 -2.85 23.99
CA LEU A 242 -11.83 -4.30 24.00
C LEU A 242 -12.18 -4.83 25.40
N SER A 243 -13.03 -5.85 25.44
CA SER A 243 -13.28 -6.69 26.62
C SER A 243 -13.09 -8.18 26.31
N SER A 244 -13.12 -9.03 27.33
CA SER A 244 -13.43 -10.45 27.14
C SER A 244 -14.95 -10.65 27.03
N ALA A 245 -15.41 -11.91 26.93
CA ALA A 245 -16.82 -12.22 26.84
C ALA A 245 -17.63 -11.75 28.05
N ASP A 246 -17.08 -11.89 29.25
CA ASP A 246 -17.79 -11.63 30.52
C ASP A 246 -16.99 -10.77 31.51
N THR A 247 -15.81 -10.31 31.10
CA THR A 247 -14.84 -9.64 31.97
C THR A 247 -14.31 -8.40 31.29
N LEU A 248 -14.33 -7.28 32.00
CA LEU A 248 -13.72 -6.03 31.59
C LEU A 248 -12.29 -5.97 32.12
N PRO A 249 -11.25 -6.02 31.27
CA PRO A 249 -9.86 -5.95 31.73
C PRO A 249 -9.56 -4.66 32.48
N GLU A 250 -8.65 -4.70 33.44
CA GLU A 250 -8.33 -3.53 34.29
C GLU A 250 -7.83 -2.33 33.48
N SER A 251 -7.09 -2.60 32.39
CA SER A 251 -6.65 -1.56 31.44
C SER A 251 -7.84 -0.85 30.78
N THR A 252 -8.87 -1.59 30.38
CA THR A 252 -10.12 -1.05 29.82
C THR A 252 -10.93 -0.30 30.87
N LYS A 253 -11.02 -0.82 32.11
CA LYS A 253 -11.70 -0.13 33.23
C LYS A 253 -11.07 1.22 33.52
N THR A 254 -9.74 1.25 33.62
CA THR A 254 -8.97 2.47 33.85
C THR A 254 -9.17 3.48 32.72
N GLU A 255 -9.18 3.01 31.47
CA GLU A 255 -9.38 3.87 30.32
C GLU A 255 -10.81 4.44 30.25
N LEU A 256 -11.83 3.65 30.58
CA LEU A 256 -13.21 4.15 30.70
C LEU A 256 -13.36 5.23 31.77
N LYS A 257 -12.68 5.07 32.93
CA LYS A 257 -12.63 6.12 33.96
C LYS A 257 -11.98 7.40 33.43
N ARG A 258 -10.88 7.28 32.65
CA ARG A 258 -10.18 8.42 32.05
C ARG A 258 -11.04 9.15 31.01
N LEU A 259 -11.72 8.39 30.14
CA LEU A 259 -12.57 8.94 29.08
C LEU A 259 -13.86 9.56 29.63
N ASN A 260 -14.34 9.06 30.78
CA ASN A 260 -15.59 9.44 31.46
C ASN A 260 -16.81 9.53 30.52
N PRO A 261 -17.16 8.47 29.76
CA PRO A 261 -18.27 8.52 28.83
C PRO A 261 -19.62 8.65 29.54
N SER A 262 -20.62 9.18 28.83
CA SER A 262 -22.03 9.09 29.22
C SER A 262 -22.68 7.82 28.66
N LYS A 263 -22.08 7.23 27.61
CA LYS A 263 -22.63 6.10 26.86
C LYS A 263 -21.57 5.06 26.50
N VAL A 264 -21.90 3.78 26.69
CA VAL A 264 -21.16 2.64 26.13
C VAL A 264 -22.09 1.82 25.25
N ILE A 265 -21.61 1.48 24.05
CA ILE A 265 -22.34 0.63 23.10
C ILE A 265 -21.59 -0.69 22.98
N LEU A 266 -22.21 -1.78 23.45
CA LEU A 266 -21.74 -3.15 23.27
C LEU A 266 -22.02 -3.58 21.83
N ILE A 267 -21.00 -3.91 21.05
CA ILE A 267 -21.15 -4.43 19.69
C ILE A 267 -20.94 -5.95 19.72
N GLY A 268 -22.03 -6.68 19.54
CA GLY A 268 -22.07 -8.14 19.61
C GLY A 268 -23.21 -8.67 20.48
N GLY A 269 -23.67 -9.86 20.12
CA GLY A 269 -24.73 -10.58 20.83
C GLY A 269 -24.32 -11.00 22.25
N LYS A 270 -25.28 -11.55 23.02
CA LYS A 270 -25.04 -11.96 24.42
C LYS A 270 -24.04 -13.11 24.57
N THR A 271 -23.89 -13.93 23.53
CA THR A 271 -22.96 -15.07 23.50
C THR A 271 -21.50 -14.62 23.45
N VAL A 272 -21.22 -13.47 22.84
CA VAL A 272 -19.87 -12.91 22.73
C VAL A 272 -19.60 -11.78 23.72
N LEU A 273 -20.63 -11.11 24.23
CA LEU A 273 -20.54 -10.08 25.26
C LEU A 273 -21.68 -10.32 26.24
N SER A 274 -21.42 -10.96 27.36
CA SER A 274 -22.44 -11.33 28.33
C SER A 274 -23.04 -10.11 29.04
N ASP A 275 -24.18 -10.31 29.70
CA ASP A 275 -24.84 -9.25 30.45
C ASP A 275 -24.08 -8.86 31.74
N SER A 276 -23.05 -9.62 32.16
CA SER A 276 -22.19 -9.24 33.29
C SER A 276 -21.36 -7.98 33.00
N LEU A 277 -21.04 -7.72 31.73
CA LEU A 277 -20.30 -6.53 31.33
C LEU A 277 -21.08 -5.26 31.61
N LYS A 278 -22.41 -5.28 31.43
CA LYS A 278 -23.27 -4.14 31.79
C LYS A 278 -23.15 -3.79 33.28
N LYS A 279 -23.14 -4.81 34.15
CA LYS A 279 -22.97 -4.61 35.59
C LYS A 279 -21.60 -4.02 35.92
N GLN A 280 -20.52 -4.57 35.36
CA GLN A 280 -19.16 -4.04 35.55
C GLN A 280 -18.98 -2.61 35.03
N LEU A 281 -19.66 -2.25 33.93
CA LEU A 281 -19.68 -0.89 33.41
C LEU A 281 -20.41 0.08 34.36
N GLN A 282 -21.53 -0.36 34.92
CA GLN A 282 -22.31 0.43 35.89
C GLN A 282 -21.62 0.52 37.26
N GLU A 283 -20.78 -0.43 37.64
CA GLU A 283 -19.88 -0.32 38.80
C GLU A 283 -18.83 0.78 38.64
N ILE A 284 -18.38 1.06 37.40
CA ILE A 284 -17.46 2.17 37.12
C ILE A 284 -18.21 3.51 37.21
N LYS A 285 -19.43 3.56 36.67
CA LYS A 285 -20.26 4.75 36.61
C LYS A 285 -21.75 4.37 36.66
N PRO A 286 -22.44 4.56 37.81
CA PRO A 286 -23.82 4.07 38.00
C PRO A 286 -24.86 4.61 37.01
N ASP A 287 -24.68 5.85 36.52
CA ASP A 287 -25.55 6.54 35.57
C ASP A 287 -25.18 6.30 34.09
N LEU A 288 -24.20 5.41 33.82
CA LEU A 288 -23.74 5.13 32.46
C LEU A 288 -24.84 4.45 31.61
N GLU A 289 -25.15 5.06 30.46
CA GLU A 289 -26.06 4.46 29.48
C GLU A 289 -25.33 3.30 28.77
N VAL A 290 -25.84 2.08 28.91
CA VAL A 290 -25.27 0.89 28.26
C VAL A 290 -26.27 0.30 27.26
N ASN A 291 -25.97 0.47 25.98
CA ASN A 291 -26.76 -0.06 24.87
C ASN A 291 -26.04 -1.24 24.22
N ARG A 292 -26.79 -2.10 23.52
CA ARG A 292 -26.24 -3.24 22.78
C ARG A 292 -26.74 -3.20 21.33
N ILE A 293 -25.83 -3.50 20.41
CA ILE A 293 -26.12 -3.74 18.99
C ILE A 293 -25.46 -5.07 18.64
N GLY A 294 -26.25 -6.12 18.51
CA GLY A 294 -25.75 -7.44 18.17
C GLY A 294 -26.89 -8.40 17.90
N GLY A 295 -26.76 -9.18 16.83
CA GLY A 295 -27.73 -10.21 16.46
C GLY A 295 -27.24 -11.60 16.81
N ASP A 296 -27.97 -12.61 16.32
CA ASP A 296 -27.65 -14.02 16.55
C ASP A 296 -26.41 -14.46 15.74
N THR A 297 -26.17 -13.81 14.61
CA THR A 297 -25.00 -14.04 13.75
C THR A 297 -24.25 -12.75 13.44
N ARG A 298 -23.01 -12.88 12.95
CA ARG A 298 -22.20 -11.75 12.46
C ARG A 298 -22.89 -10.97 11.33
N PHE A 299 -23.71 -11.64 10.53
CA PHE A 299 -24.46 -11.01 9.45
C PHE A 299 -25.53 -10.08 10.01
N ASP A 300 -26.26 -10.57 11.01
CA ASP A 300 -27.31 -9.82 11.71
C ASP A 300 -26.69 -8.64 12.48
N THR A 301 -25.56 -8.84 13.17
CA THR A 301 -24.81 -7.75 13.80
C THR A 301 -24.41 -6.69 12.78
N SER A 302 -23.88 -7.09 11.61
CA SER A 302 -23.49 -6.13 10.56
C SER A 302 -24.68 -5.31 10.04
N LEU A 303 -25.84 -5.94 9.87
CA LEU A 303 -27.07 -5.26 9.46
C LEU A 303 -27.60 -4.32 10.54
N LEU A 304 -27.59 -4.73 11.81
CA LEU A 304 -28.03 -3.90 12.93
C LEU A 304 -27.12 -2.69 13.14
N VAL A 305 -25.80 -2.86 12.98
CA VAL A 305 -24.84 -1.76 13.00
C VAL A 305 -25.09 -0.81 11.84
N ALA A 306 -25.34 -1.32 10.63
CA ALA A 306 -25.67 -0.50 9.47
C ALA A 306 -26.97 0.30 9.67
N LYS A 307 -28.04 -0.35 10.15
CA LYS A 307 -29.29 0.33 10.50
C LYS A 307 -29.09 1.41 11.55
N LYS A 308 -28.22 1.17 12.55
CA LYS A 308 -27.94 2.19 13.56
C LYS A 308 -27.15 3.37 12.97
N LEU A 309 -26.16 3.09 12.13
CA LEU A 309 -25.36 4.10 11.45
C LEU A 309 -26.25 5.00 10.58
N ASP A 310 -27.23 4.43 9.87
CA ASP A 310 -28.18 5.15 9.04
C ASP A 310 -29.03 6.18 9.82
N THR A 311 -29.22 5.96 11.13
CA THR A 311 -29.89 6.96 12.00
C THR A 311 -29.01 8.16 12.35
N ILE A 312 -27.72 8.14 11.98
CA ILE A 312 -26.72 9.18 12.31
C ILE A 312 -26.22 9.86 11.03
N VAL A 313 -26.01 9.08 9.97
CA VAL A 313 -25.58 9.54 8.66
C VAL A 313 -26.47 8.91 7.61
N ASP A 314 -26.91 9.67 6.61
CA ASP A 314 -27.67 9.13 5.47
C ASP A 314 -26.75 8.19 4.65
N ALA A 315 -26.85 6.88 4.91
CA ALA A 315 -25.89 5.90 4.45
C ALA A 315 -26.25 5.40 3.03
N ASN A 316 -25.88 6.19 2.02
CA ASN A 316 -26.15 5.88 0.61
C ASN A 316 -25.13 4.93 -0.05
N LYS A 317 -24.11 4.50 0.68
CA LYS A 317 -23.01 3.64 0.21
C LYS A 317 -22.71 2.56 1.24
N SER A 318 -22.41 1.35 0.79
CA SER A 318 -21.99 0.24 1.67
C SER A 318 -20.81 -0.52 1.08
N TYR A 319 -19.95 -1.05 1.96
CA TYR A 319 -18.89 -1.97 1.59
C TYR A 319 -19.32 -3.39 1.94
N VAL A 320 -19.28 -4.31 0.98
CA VAL A 320 -19.69 -5.71 1.19
C VAL A 320 -18.46 -6.60 1.27
N CYS A 321 -18.33 -7.34 2.37
CA CYS A 321 -17.21 -8.24 2.61
C CYS A 321 -17.68 -9.66 2.86
N TYR A 322 -16.85 -10.66 2.52
CA TYR A 322 -17.14 -12.04 2.88
C TYR A 322 -17.08 -12.20 4.41
N GLY A 323 -18.18 -12.63 5.03
CA GLY A 323 -18.34 -12.67 6.48
C GLY A 323 -17.38 -13.63 7.19
N PHE A 324 -16.75 -14.56 6.49
CA PHE A 324 -15.72 -15.47 7.04
C PHE A 324 -14.30 -15.13 6.59
N GLY A 325 -14.11 -14.05 5.81
CA GLY A 325 -12.81 -13.51 5.40
C GLY A 325 -12.49 -12.23 6.17
N GLU A 326 -11.75 -12.35 7.27
CA GLU A 326 -11.48 -11.19 8.15
C GLU A 326 -10.62 -10.11 7.48
N ALA A 327 -9.73 -10.51 6.55
CA ALA A 327 -8.81 -9.60 5.88
C ALA A 327 -9.52 -8.53 5.04
N ASP A 328 -10.62 -8.89 4.36
CA ASP A 328 -11.37 -7.96 3.50
C ASP A 328 -12.01 -6.86 4.35
N ALA A 329 -12.72 -7.24 5.40
CA ALA A 329 -13.35 -6.29 6.31
C ALA A 329 -12.32 -5.43 7.07
N LEU A 330 -11.19 -6.02 7.47
CA LEU A 330 -10.13 -5.28 8.16
C LEU A 330 -9.46 -4.24 7.24
N SER A 331 -9.17 -4.61 6.00
CA SER A 331 -8.50 -3.73 5.03
C SER A 331 -9.38 -2.54 4.60
N ILE A 332 -10.70 -2.73 4.51
CA ILE A 332 -11.64 -1.66 4.16
C ILE A 332 -12.08 -0.81 5.36
N ALA A 333 -11.85 -1.26 6.60
CA ALA A 333 -12.37 -0.62 7.82
C ALA A 333 -12.02 0.87 7.93
N ALA A 334 -10.79 1.25 7.62
CA ALA A 334 -10.35 2.65 7.68
C ALA A 334 -11.13 3.52 6.68
N LYS A 335 -11.29 3.05 5.44
CA LYS A 335 -12.01 3.79 4.40
C LYS A 335 -13.52 3.83 4.66
N ALA A 336 -14.10 2.73 5.14
CA ALA A 336 -15.49 2.68 5.56
C ALA A 336 -15.77 3.63 6.75
N GLY A 337 -14.80 3.74 7.68
CA GLY A 337 -14.81 4.70 8.77
C GLY A 337 -14.78 6.16 8.29
N GLU A 338 -13.87 6.49 7.38
CA GLU A 338 -13.74 7.82 6.78
C GLU A 338 -15.03 8.22 6.02
N ASP A 339 -15.55 7.32 5.19
CA ASP A 339 -16.77 7.53 4.42
C ASP A 339 -18.05 7.46 5.28
N LYS A 340 -17.93 7.08 6.57
CA LYS A 340 -19.05 6.74 7.47
C LYS A 340 -20.07 5.81 6.80
N SER A 341 -19.57 4.85 6.02
CA SER A 341 -20.37 3.90 5.24
C SER A 341 -20.34 2.52 5.91
N PRO A 342 -21.47 1.81 6.05
CA PRO A 342 -21.51 0.50 6.70
C PRO A 342 -20.67 -0.55 5.98
N ILE A 343 -20.12 -1.48 6.77
CA ILE A 343 -19.58 -2.75 6.28
C ILE A 343 -20.65 -3.81 6.47
N ILE A 344 -21.12 -4.38 5.37
CA ILE A 344 -22.12 -5.46 5.34
C ILE A 344 -21.38 -6.77 5.15
N LEU A 345 -21.56 -7.71 6.08
CA LEU A 345 -21.03 -9.05 5.93
C LEU A 345 -21.99 -9.89 5.10
N ALA A 346 -21.45 -10.60 4.12
CA ALA A 346 -22.20 -11.47 3.21
C ALA A 346 -21.65 -12.90 3.21
N LYS A 347 -22.48 -13.85 2.78
CA LYS A 347 -22.02 -15.19 2.40
C LYS A 347 -21.41 -15.12 1.00
N LYS A 348 -20.71 -16.18 0.60
CA LYS A 348 -20.02 -16.27 -0.70
C LYS A 348 -20.94 -15.90 -1.87
N ASP A 349 -22.16 -16.43 -1.85
CA ASP A 349 -23.09 -16.33 -2.99
C ASP A 349 -24.39 -15.57 -2.63
N ALA A 350 -24.46 -14.92 -1.46
CA ALA A 350 -25.67 -14.20 -1.03
C ALA A 350 -25.41 -13.19 0.09
N ILE A 351 -26.15 -12.08 0.07
CA ILE A 351 -26.34 -11.21 1.24
C ILE A 351 -27.53 -11.77 2.05
N PRO A 352 -27.33 -12.18 3.31
CA PRO A 352 -28.43 -12.70 4.13
C PRO A 352 -29.57 -11.69 4.27
N LYS A 353 -30.81 -12.16 4.13
CA LYS A 353 -32.01 -11.41 4.54
C LYS A 353 -32.08 -11.54 6.06
N GLY A 354 -31.54 -10.55 6.76
CA GLY A 354 -31.50 -10.54 8.23
C GLY A 354 -32.85 -10.32 8.88
#